data_AF-A0A1B3M457-F1
#
_entry.id   AF-A0A1B3M457-F1
#
_cell.length_a   1.000
_cell.length_b   1.000
_cell.length_c   1.000
_cell.angle_alpha   90.00
_cell.angle_beta   90.00
_cell.angle_gamma   90.00
#
_symmetry.space_group_name_H-M   'P 1'
#
loop_
_entity.id
_entity.type
_entity.pdbx_description
1 polymer ?
#
loop_
_entity_poly.entity_id
_entity_poly.type
_entity_poly.pdbx_seq_one_letter_code
_entity_poly.pdbx_strand_id
1 'polypeptide(L)'
;MAEHPRRRLLATLRARFDGAALSVSLPGHPAPPLARPTAAQWAGLQAWCFEGAGNGRSPLLRPTQAPQVDPRLSVAVWPADDPAALALIEAFSRHLDGSHQLLEAGGALSGLLLRLRVKACDVAWWRSRMISDPWDCGYALNEPEARAALARFEPRRSTLVVAVDWPADALVETLNEMQGSSSRFLHPVRWLVVQRDPGPITERLRAAALPATVLQPRAAEA
;
A
#
# COMPACT_ATOMS: atom_id res chain seq x y z
N MET A 1 25.17 -4.29 -12.57
CA MET A 1 25.73 -2.91 -12.52
C MET A 1 25.30 -2.24 -11.24
N ALA A 2 26.23 -1.94 -10.33
CA ALA A 2 25.91 -1.30 -9.05
C ALA A 2 25.56 0.18 -9.27
N GLU A 3 24.34 0.56 -8.94
CA GLU A 3 23.86 1.94 -9.04
C GLU A 3 24.47 2.79 -7.91
N HIS A 4 25.09 3.93 -8.25
CA HIS A 4 25.75 4.77 -7.26
C HIS A 4 24.77 5.31 -6.20
N PRO A 5 25.16 5.35 -4.90
CA PRO A 5 24.29 5.78 -3.79
C PRO A 5 23.63 7.14 -4.01
N ARG A 6 24.36 8.09 -4.64
CA ARG A 6 23.87 9.43 -4.97
C ARG A 6 22.75 9.42 -6.01
N ARG A 7 22.81 8.50 -7.00
CA ARG A 7 21.75 8.36 -8.02
C ARG A 7 20.47 7.82 -7.41
N ARG A 8 20.56 6.86 -6.49
CA ARG A 8 19.42 6.37 -5.71
C ARG A 8 18.80 7.44 -4.84
N LEU A 9 19.59 8.21 -4.10
CA LEU A 9 19.05 9.27 -3.23
C LEU A 9 18.30 10.34 -4.04
N LEU A 10 18.84 10.75 -5.20
CA LEU A 10 18.18 11.68 -6.12
C LEU A 10 16.93 11.07 -6.76
N ALA A 11 16.96 9.77 -7.11
CA ALA A 11 15.82 9.03 -7.62
C ALA A 11 14.69 8.95 -6.57
N THR A 12 15.00 8.62 -5.32
CA THR A 12 14.05 8.58 -4.20
C THR A 12 13.42 9.95 -3.93
N LEU A 13 14.23 11.03 -3.99
CA LEU A 13 13.71 12.39 -3.83
C LEU A 13 12.77 12.81 -4.98
N ARG A 14 13.05 12.35 -6.20
CA ARG A 14 12.23 12.59 -7.40
C ARG A 14 11.05 11.63 -7.55
N ALA A 15 11.07 10.48 -6.87
CA ALA A 15 10.02 9.48 -6.95
C ALA A 15 8.68 10.11 -6.53
N ARG A 16 7.70 9.98 -7.42
CA ARG A 16 6.32 10.43 -7.24
C ARG A 16 5.42 9.20 -7.06
N PHE A 17 4.24 9.43 -6.52
CA PHE A 17 3.17 8.46 -6.58
C PHE A 17 2.93 8.08 -8.05
N ASP A 18 2.86 6.78 -8.33
CA ASP A 18 2.66 6.27 -9.69
C ASP A 18 1.19 6.38 -10.06
N GLY A 19 0.80 7.54 -10.57
CA GLY A 19 -0.55 7.81 -11.03
C GLY A 19 -0.95 7.03 -12.30
N ALA A 20 -0.02 6.35 -12.96
CA ALA A 20 -0.34 5.45 -14.07
C ALA A 20 -0.75 4.06 -13.57
N ALA A 21 -0.18 3.62 -12.44
CA ALA A 21 -0.52 2.34 -11.81
C ALA A 21 -1.69 2.43 -10.82
N LEU A 22 -1.78 3.53 -10.08
CA LEU A 22 -2.69 3.69 -8.94
C LEU A 22 -3.48 5.00 -9.02
N SER A 23 -4.73 4.96 -8.56
CA SER A 23 -5.56 6.15 -8.34
C SER A 23 -5.59 6.53 -6.86
N VAL A 24 -5.61 7.83 -6.56
CA VAL A 24 -5.74 8.36 -5.18
C VAL A 24 -7.18 8.24 -4.66
N SER A 25 -8.15 8.04 -5.55
CA SER A 25 -9.56 7.91 -5.17
C SER A 25 -10.22 6.78 -5.97
N LEU A 26 -11.22 6.15 -5.35
CA LEU A 26 -12.00 5.11 -6.01
C LEU A 26 -12.69 5.71 -7.26
N PRO A 27 -12.47 5.16 -8.47
CA PRO A 27 -13.11 5.66 -9.68
C PRO A 27 -14.63 5.69 -9.56
N GLY A 28 -15.25 6.74 -10.08
CA GLY A 28 -16.71 6.90 -10.09
C GLY A 28 -17.34 7.23 -8.73
N HIS A 29 -16.55 7.37 -7.67
CA HIS A 29 -17.06 7.71 -6.34
C HIS A 29 -16.47 9.05 -5.87
N PRO A 30 -17.31 9.97 -5.35
CA PRO A 30 -16.78 11.14 -4.68
C PRO A 30 -15.96 10.67 -3.46
N ALA A 31 -14.84 11.35 -3.20
CA ALA A 31 -14.05 11.12 -2.01
C ALA A 31 -14.98 11.20 -0.78
N PRO A 32 -15.20 10.11 -0.04
CA PRO A 32 -16.15 10.13 1.06
C PRO A 32 -15.66 11.12 2.13
N PRO A 33 -16.56 11.71 2.92
CA PRO A 33 -16.18 12.58 4.02
C PRO A 33 -15.21 11.83 4.94
N LEU A 34 -14.29 12.58 5.54
CA LEU A 34 -13.29 12.02 6.45
C LEU A 34 -14.00 11.46 7.69
N ALA A 35 -14.29 10.17 7.66
CA ALA A 35 -14.60 9.44 8.86
C ALA A 35 -13.29 9.26 9.65
N ARG A 36 -13.37 9.41 10.98
CA ARG A 36 -12.31 8.93 11.89
C ARG A 36 -12.78 7.62 12.51
N PRO A 37 -12.57 6.47 11.84
CA PRO A 37 -12.72 5.20 12.51
C PRO A 37 -11.84 5.15 13.76
N THR A 38 -12.26 4.37 14.74
CA THR A 38 -11.46 4.12 15.93
C THR A 38 -10.30 3.20 15.58
N ALA A 39 -9.20 3.31 16.34
CA ALA A 39 -8.04 2.45 16.15
C ALA A 39 -8.38 0.94 16.26
N ALA A 40 -9.45 0.60 16.99
CA ALA A 40 -9.95 -0.76 17.12
C ALA A 40 -10.54 -1.30 15.79
N GLN A 41 -11.22 -0.46 15.01
CA GLN A 41 -11.93 -0.88 13.78
C GLN A 41 -10.97 -1.30 12.66
N TRP A 42 -9.77 -0.71 12.57
CA TRP A 42 -8.76 -1.08 11.58
C TRP A 42 -7.56 -1.85 12.14
N ALA A 43 -7.60 -2.28 13.41
CA ALA A 43 -6.46 -2.92 14.06
C ALA A 43 -5.95 -4.16 13.29
N GLY A 44 -6.86 -4.95 12.71
CA GLY A 44 -6.51 -6.09 11.86
C GLY A 44 -5.80 -5.69 10.56
N LEU A 45 -6.30 -4.65 9.87
CA LEU A 45 -5.68 -4.10 8.67
C LEU A 45 -4.28 -3.55 8.96
N GLN A 46 -4.14 -2.82 10.06
CA GLN A 46 -2.87 -2.26 10.50
C GLN A 46 -1.89 -3.38 10.84
N ALA A 47 -2.29 -4.37 11.64
CA ALA A 47 -1.45 -5.51 11.97
C ALA A 47 -0.93 -6.23 10.72
N TRP A 48 -1.81 -6.54 9.77
CA TRP A 48 -1.45 -7.16 8.50
C TRP A 48 -0.51 -6.29 7.63
N CYS A 49 -0.75 -4.97 7.57
CA CYS A 49 0.14 -4.08 6.83
C CYS A 49 1.58 -4.15 7.36
N PHE A 50 1.74 -4.15 8.69
CA PHE A 50 3.07 -4.14 9.32
C PHE A 50 3.67 -5.55 9.53
N GLU A 51 2.89 -6.62 9.39
CA GLU A 51 3.37 -8.01 9.46
C GLU A 51 4.41 -8.29 8.36
N GLY A 52 5.57 -8.83 8.74
CA GLY A 52 6.66 -9.15 7.79
C GLY A 52 7.23 -7.95 7.04
N ALA A 53 6.79 -6.72 7.36
CA ALA A 53 7.21 -5.51 6.68
C ALA A 53 8.71 -5.23 6.90
N GLY A 54 9.31 -5.87 7.91
CA GLY A 54 10.72 -5.76 8.24
C GLY A 54 11.08 -4.40 8.84
N ASN A 55 12.32 -4.28 9.30
CA ASN A 55 12.81 -3.00 9.81
C ASN A 55 13.04 -1.97 8.70
N GLY A 56 12.94 -2.35 7.41
CA GLY A 56 13.11 -1.43 6.28
C GLY A 56 14.50 -0.81 6.15
N ARG A 57 15.45 -1.18 7.00
CA ARG A 57 16.78 -0.57 7.08
C ARG A 57 17.70 -1.21 6.05
N SER A 58 18.37 -0.38 5.25
CA SER A 58 19.59 -0.80 4.55
C SER A 58 20.81 -0.39 5.39
N PRO A 59 21.90 -1.19 5.46
CA PRO A 59 23.06 -0.85 6.28
C PRO A 59 23.69 0.48 5.83
N LEU A 60 24.05 1.37 6.76
CA LEU A 60 24.63 2.70 6.48
C LEU A 60 25.80 2.68 5.48
N LEU A 61 26.62 1.63 5.51
CA LEU A 61 27.78 1.46 4.63
C LEU A 61 27.47 0.65 3.36
N ARG A 62 26.22 0.17 3.19
CA ARG A 62 25.72 -0.58 2.02
C ARG A 62 24.31 -0.10 1.62
N PRO A 63 24.15 1.15 1.17
CA PRO A 63 22.87 1.72 0.71
C PRO A 63 22.24 0.98 -0.47
N THR A 64 23.02 0.16 -1.18
CA THR A 64 22.55 -0.61 -2.34
C THR A 64 21.93 -1.95 -1.95
N GLN A 65 22.20 -2.44 -0.74
CA GLN A 65 21.64 -3.69 -0.24
C GLN A 65 20.16 -3.47 0.07
N ALA A 66 19.28 -4.25 -0.58
CA ALA A 66 17.85 -4.17 -0.31
C ALA A 66 17.57 -4.51 1.17
N PRO A 67 16.64 -3.82 1.82
CA PRO A 67 16.24 -4.18 3.17
C PRO A 67 15.63 -5.59 3.19
N GLN A 68 15.79 -6.26 4.32
CA GLN A 68 15.10 -7.53 4.58
C GLN A 68 13.62 -7.22 4.81
N VAL A 69 12.82 -7.54 3.80
CA VAL A 69 11.37 -7.42 3.79
C VAL A 69 10.88 -8.76 3.25
N ASP A 70 10.19 -9.53 4.08
CA ASP A 70 9.64 -10.83 3.70
C ASP A 70 8.30 -11.02 4.42
N PRO A 71 7.16 -11.04 3.70
CA PRO A 71 7.04 -11.00 2.22
C PRO A 71 7.09 -9.58 1.63
N ARG A 72 7.72 -9.46 0.44
CA ARG A 72 7.79 -8.21 -0.36
C ARG A 72 6.44 -7.84 -0.98
N LEU A 73 5.64 -8.82 -1.35
CA LEU A 73 4.25 -8.69 -1.78
C LEU A 73 3.41 -9.60 -0.89
N SER A 74 2.38 -9.06 -0.24
CA SER A 74 1.39 -9.84 0.50
C SER A 74 0.00 -9.45 0.04
N VAL A 75 -0.86 -10.45 -0.12
CA VAL A 75 -2.24 -10.27 -0.58
C VAL A 75 -3.18 -10.59 0.57
N ALA A 76 -4.18 -9.74 0.76
CA ALA A 76 -5.28 -9.99 1.66
C ALA A 76 -6.61 -9.88 0.93
N VAL A 77 -7.59 -10.68 1.33
CA VAL A 77 -8.97 -10.58 0.87
C VAL A 77 -9.84 -10.09 2.03
N TRP A 78 -10.57 -9.02 1.79
CA TRP A 78 -11.49 -8.39 2.72
C TRP A 78 -12.93 -8.55 2.21
N PRO A 79 -13.77 -9.35 2.89
CA PRO A 79 -15.16 -9.46 2.55
C PRO A 79 -15.87 -8.15 2.88
N ALA A 80 -16.39 -7.47 1.87
CA ALA A 80 -17.20 -6.28 2.04
C ALA A 80 -18.24 -6.18 0.92
N ASP A 81 -19.48 -5.96 1.31
CA ASP A 81 -20.58 -5.67 0.39
C ASP A 81 -21.36 -4.40 0.74
N ASP A 82 -20.94 -3.70 1.81
CA ASP A 82 -21.56 -2.48 2.26
C ASP A 82 -20.67 -1.22 2.03
N PRO A 83 -21.29 -0.04 1.85
CA PRO A 83 -20.56 1.22 1.72
C PRO A 83 -19.75 1.61 2.97
N ALA A 84 -20.08 1.08 4.15
CA ALA A 84 -19.41 1.44 5.40
C ALA A 84 -18.01 0.81 5.49
N ALA A 85 -17.83 -0.40 4.97
CA ALA A 85 -16.56 -1.09 4.85
C ALA A 85 -15.64 -0.39 3.85
N LEU A 86 -16.17 0.06 2.72
CA LEU A 86 -15.40 0.89 1.76
C LEU A 86 -14.97 2.23 2.39
N ALA A 87 -15.86 2.88 3.16
CA ALA A 87 -15.52 4.10 3.89
C ALA A 87 -14.45 3.85 4.96
N LEU A 88 -14.48 2.70 5.65
CA LEU A 88 -13.44 2.28 6.60
C LEU A 88 -12.08 2.10 5.91
N ILE A 89 -12.05 1.43 4.76
CA ILE A 89 -10.81 1.20 3.98
C ILE A 89 -10.22 2.52 3.47
N GLU A 90 -11.07 3.43 2.99
CA GLU A 90 -10.65 4.77 2.58
C GLU A 90 -10.08 5.55 3.77
N ALA A 91 -10.78 5.56 4.90
CA ALA A 91 -10.32 6.25 6.11
C ALA A 91 -9.02 5.66 6.67
N PHE A 92 -8.85 4.34 6.60
CA PHE A 92 -7.60 3.68 6.95
C PHE A 92 -6.46 4.05 5.99
N SER A 93 -6.73 4.06 4.68
CA SER A 93 -5.76 4.47 3.66
C SER A 93 -5.26 5.91 3.89
N ARG A 94 -6.18 6.82 4.20
CA ARG A 94 -5.89 8.23 4.54
C ARG A 94 -5.21 8.43 5.89
N HIS A 95 -5.38 7.49 6.81
CA HIS A 95 -4.64 7.46 8.06
C HIS A 95 -3.18 7.04 7.80
N LEU A 96 -3.00 6.00 6.97
CA LEU A 96 -1.71 5.37 6.70
C LEU A 96 -0.80 6.24 5.80
N ASP A 97 -1.36 6.98 4.86
CA ASP A 97 -0.61 7.93 4.01
C ASP A 97 -0.33 9.29 4.70
N GLY A 98 -0.95 9.53 5.85
CA GLY A 98 -0.84 10.77 6.62
C GLY A 98 -1.74 11.91 6.13
N SER A 99 -2.67 11.67 5.22
CA SER A 99 -3.64 12.66 4.72
C SER A 99 -4.48 13.25 5.84
N HIS A 100 -4.88 12.46 6.85
CA HIS A 100 -5.57 12.98 8.05
C HIS A 100 -4.75 14.06 8.77
N GLN A 101 -3.43 13.86 8.90
CA GLN A 101 -2.55 14.81 9.57
C GLN A 101 -2.38 16.10 8.76
N LEU A 102 -2.49 16.03 7.42
CA LEU A 102 -2.41 17.20 6.53
C LEU A 102 -3.66 18.08 6.63
N LEU A 103 -4.83 17.44 6.79
CA LEU A 103 -6.11 18.11 6.94
C LEU A 103 -6.24 18.75 8.33
N GLU A 104 -5.80 18.06 9.38
CA GLU A 104 -5.75 18.57 10.76
C GLU A 104 -4.74 19.70 10.94
N ALA A 105 -3.67 19.71 10.14
CA ALA A 105 -2.62 20.71 10.17
C ALA A 105 -3.10 22.14 9.90
N GLY A 106 -4.28 22.32 9.28
CA GLY A 106 -5.04 23.57 9.22
C GLY A 106 -4.36 24.76 8.52
N GLY A 107 -3.19 24.58 7.90
CA GLY A 107 -2.42 25.68 7.33
C GLY A 107 -1.27 25.26 6.41
N ALA A 108 -0.85 26.19 5.54
CA ALA A 108 0.17 25.94 4.51
C ALA A 108 1.54 25.53 5.09
N LEU A 109 1.93 26.12 6.24
CA LEU A 109 3.20 25.81 6.91
C LEU A 109 3.20 24.39 7.48
N SER A 110 2.12 24.00 8.16
CA SER A 110 1.95 22.65 8.70
C SER A 110 1.93 21.60 7.60
N GLY A 111 1.28 21.90 6.47
CA GLY A 111 1.31 21.06 5.27
C GLY A 111 2.71 20.93 4.66
N LEU A 112 3.51 22.02 4.65
CA LEU A 112 4.91 21.97 4.22
C LEU A 112 5.76 21.13 5.16
N LEU A 113 5.65 21.32 6.48
CA LEU A 113 6.36 20.52 7.48
C LEU A 113 6.03 19.04 7.37
N LEU A 114 4.76 18.70 7.11
CA LEU A 114 4.36 17.31 6.87
C LEU A 114 5.01 16.75 5.60
N ARG A 115 5.01 17.48 4.49
CA ARG A 115 5.69 17.08 3.25
C ARG A 115 7.20 16.89 3.46
N LEU A 116 7.83 17.78 4.22
CA LEU A 116 9.24 17.67 4.59
C LEU A 116 9.49 16.44 5.48
N ARG A 117 8.62 16.15 6.46
CA ARG A 117 8.71 14.94 7.28
C ARG A 117 8.59 13.68 6.43
N VAL A 118 7.65 13.65 5.49
CA VAL A 118 7.48 12.53 4.56
C VAL A 118 8.74 12.33 3.72
N LYS A 119 9.30 13.41 3.16
CA LYS A 119 10.56 13.34 2.39
C LYS A 119 11.76 12.95 3.27
N ALA A 120 11.80 13.40 4.52
CA ALA A 120 12.81 13.01 5.50
C ALA A 120 12.75 11.49 5.81
N CYS A 121 11.55 10.92 5.86
CA CYS A 121 11.37 9.47 5.99
C CYS A 121 11.86 8.73 4.75
N ASP A 122 11.57 9.24 3.55
CA ASP A 122 12.04 8.64 2.28
C ASP A 122 13.58 8.61 2.20
N VAL A 123 14.29 9.62 2.73
CA VAL A 123 15.77 9.65 2.73
C VAL A 123 16.40 8.93 3.92
N ALA A 124 15.65 8.64 4.98
CA ALA A 124 16.16 7.96 6.17
C ALA A 124 16.22 6.43 5.98
N TRP A 125 16.71 5.96 4.83
CA TRP A 125 16.80 4.54 4.45
C TRP A 125 17.61 3.67 5.44
N TRP A 126 18.40 4.30 6.32
CA TRP A 126 19.20 3.65 7.36
C TRP A 126 18.48 3.47 8.70
N ARG A 127 17.29 4.05 8.90
CA ARG A 127 16.56 3.92 10.16
C ARG A 127 15.58 2.75 10.11
N SER A 128 15.25 2.22 11.28
CA SER A 128 14.17 1.24 11.38
C SER A 128 12.82 1.89 11.08
N ARG A 129 11.94 1.15 10.40
CA ARG A 129 10.56 1.54 10.14
C ARG A 129 9.79 1.69 11.45
N MET A 130 9.02 2.75 11.55
CA MET A 130 8.09 3.01 12.65
C MET A 130 6.66 2.85 12.17
N ILE A 131 5.74 2.58 13.11
CA ILE A 131 4.31 2.44 12.80
C ILE A 131 3.68 3.75 12.29
N SER A 132 4.31 4.88 12.60
CA SER A 132 3.92 6.22 12.15
C SER A 132 4.53 6.62 10.80
N ASP A 133 5.32 5.74 10.18
CA ASP A 133 5.91 6.02 8.87
C ASP A 133 4.83 6.07 7.80
N PRO A 134 4.87 7.06 6.91
CA PRO A 134 3.85 7.21 5.87
C PRO A 134 3.96 6.08 4.85
N TRP A 135 2.83 5.52 4.47
CA TRP A 135 2.70 4.63 3.32
C TRP A 135 2.25 5.41 2.09
N ASP A 136 2.40 4.81 0.91
CA ASP A 136 1.61 5.22 -0.26
C ASP A 136 0.36 4.35 -0.27
N CYS A 137 -0.81 4.96 -0.48
CA CYS A 137 -2.07 4.23 -0.59
C CYS A 137 -2.72 4.59 -1.92
N GLY A 138 -3.26 3.60 -2.62
CA GLY A 138 -3.93 3.84 -3.88
C GLY A 138 -4.81 2.69 -4.33
N TYR A 139 -5.76 3.02 -5.19
CA TYR A 139 -6.68 2.07 -5.81
C TYR A 139 -6.10 1.53 -7.11
N ALA A 140 -6.08 0.20 -7.25
CA ALA A 140 -5.71 -0.46 -8.49
C ALA A 140 -6.85 -0.33 -9.51
N LEU A 141 -6.49 0.06 -10.74
CA LEU A 141 -7.42 0.15 -11.86
C LEU A 141 -7.28 -1.09 -12.75
N ASN A 142 -8.40 -1.67 -13.19
CA ASN A 142 -8.41 -2.86 -14.04
C ASN A 142 -8.33 -2.54 -15.55
N GLU A 143 -7.89 -1.32 -15.89
CA GLU A 143 -7.70 -0.91 -17.28
C GLU A 143 -6.37 -1.48 -17.83
N PRO A 144 -6.28 -1.83 -19.12
CA PRO A 144 -5.07 -2.44 -19.69
C PRO A 144 -3.78 -1.63 -19.43
N GLU A 145 -3.86 -0.30 -19.53
CA GLU A 145 -2.70 0.58 -19.30
C GLU A 145 -2.25 0.56 -17.83
N ALA A 146 -3.21 0.59 -16.90
CA ALA A 146 -2.92 0.54 -15.47
C ALA A 146 -2.35 -0.83 -15.06
N ARG A 147 -2.88 -1.93 -15.62
CA ARG A 147 -2.29 -3.27 -15.41
C ARG A 147 -0.86 -3.37 -15.94
N ALA A 148 -0.58 -2.81 -17.12
CA ALA A 148 0.78 -2.75 -17.66
C ALA A 148 1.72 -1.84 -16.84
N ALA A 149 1.19 -0.83 -16.16
CA ALA A 149 1.94 -0.03 -15.20
C ALA A 149 2.23 -0.81 -13.90
N LEU A 150 1.24 -1.54 -13.38
CA LEU A 150 1.38 -2.41 -12.20
C LEU A 150 2.44 -3.49 -12.38
N ALA A 151 2.54 -4.10 -13.56
CA ALA A 151 3.58 -5.08 -13.89
C ALA A 151 5.01 -4.52 -13.82
N ARG A 152 5.17 -3.20 -13.96
CA ARG A 152 6.45 -2.48 -13.89
C ARG A 152 6.59 -1.65 -12.61
N PHE A 153 5.66 -1.82 -11.67
CA PHE A 153 5.58 -1.00 -10.48
C PHE A 153 6.81 -1.20 -9.59
N GLU A 154 7.42 -0.09 -9.18
CA GLU A 154 8.52 -0.11 -8.23
C GLU A 154 8.13 0.79 -7.03
N PRO A 155 7.78 0.19 -5.87
CA PRO A 155 7.30 0.97 -4.74
C PRO A 155 8.44 1.85 -4.20
N ARG A 156 8.22 3.17 -4.19
CA ARG A 156 9.16 4.13 -3.58
C ARG A 156 9.14 4.12 -2.05
N ARG A 157 8.07 3.57 -1.47
CA ARG A 157 7.85 3.39 -0.02
C ARG A 157 6.90 2.21 0.21
N SER A 158 6.66 1.85 1.47
CA SER A 158 5.65 0.85 1.80
C SER A 158 4.31 1.24 1.18
N THR A 159 3.71 0.35 0.41
CA THR A 159 2.53 0.68 -0.40
C THR A 159 1.36 -0.23 -0.06
N LEU A 160 0.20 0.37 0.18
CA LEU A 160 -1.09 -0.30 0.23
C LEU A 160 -1.80 -0.09 -1.11
N VAL A 161 -2.09 -1.17 -1.81
CA VAL A 161 -2.87 -1.19 -3.04
C VAL A 161 -4.23 -1.79 -2.73
N VAL A 162 -5.30 -1.07 -3.06
CA VAL A 162 -6.69 -1.51 -2.83
C VAL A 162 -7.35 -1.84 -4.16
N ALA A 163 -7.84 -3.06 -4.31
CA ALA A 163 -8.53 -3.54 -5.51
C ALA A 163 -9.99 -3.86 -5.14
N VAL A 164 -10.94 -3.06 -5.63
CA VAL A 164 -12.37 -3.22 -5.35
C VAL A 164 -13.06 -3.89 -6.53
N ASP A 165 -13.79 -4.97 -6.29
CA ASP A 165 -14.61 -5.69 -7.29
C ASP A 165 -13.86 -6.11 -8.55
N TRP A 166 -12.58 -6.47 -8.41
CA TRP A 166 -11.78 -6.96 -9.53
C TRP A 166 -12.25 -8.35 -10.00
N PRO A 167 -12.32 -8.59 -11.32
CA PRO A 167 -12.52 -9.94 -11.86
C PRO A 167 -11.37 -10.87 -11.43
N ALA A 168 -11.70 -12.10 -11.02
CA ALA A 168 -10.73 -13.02 -10.45
C ALA A 168 -9.55 -13.32 -11.39
N ASP A 169 -9.82 -13.50 -12.69
CA ASP A 169 -8.78 -13.83 -13.67
C ASP A 169 -7.81 -12.67 -13.91
N ALA A 170 -8.34 -11.46 -14.06
CA ALA A 170 -7.54 -10.25 -14.23
C ALA A 170 -6.70 -9.94 -12.98
N LEU A 171 -7.25 -10.19 -11.79
CA LEU A 171 -6.52 -10.06 -10.53
C LEU A 171 -5.36 -11.07 -10.45
N VAL A 172 -5.64 -12.35 -10.70
CA VAL A 172 -4.61 -13.41 -10.62
C VAL A 172 -3.50 -13.17 -11.64
N GLU A 173 -3.83 -12.77 -12.86
CA GLU A 173 -2.86 -12.38 -13.89
C GLU A 173 -1.95 -11.26 -13.38
N THR A 174 -2.54 -10.16 -12.89
CA THR A 174 -1.80 -8.99 -12.40
C THR A 174 -0.93 -9.33 -11.19
N LEU A 175 -1.45 -10.09 -10.23
CA LEU A 175 -0.70 -10.48 -9.03
C LEU A 175 0.45 -11.43 -9.36
N ASN A 176 0.29 -12.34 -10.33
CA ASN A 176 1.39 -13.20 -10.80
C ASN A 176 2.51 -12.39 -11.43
N GLU A 177 2.18 -11.40 -12.27
CA GLU A 177 3.17 -10.49 -12.85
C GLU A 177 3.92 -9.71 -11.76
N MET A 178 3.19 -9.13 -10.82
CA MET A 178 3.78 -8.41 -9.69
C MET A 178 4.61 -9.31 -8.78
N GLN A 179 4.17 -10.55 -8.54
CA GLN A 179 4.91 -11.54 -7.77
C GLN A 179 6.24 -11.88 -8.48
N GLY A 180 6.22 -12.03 -9.81
CA GLY A 180 7.41 -12.23 -10.64
C GLY A 180 8.40 -11.06 -10.56
N SER A 181 7.91 -9.82 -10.47
CA SER A 181 8.75 -8.62 -10.28
C SER A 181 9.08 -8.28 -8.82
N SER A 182 8.45 -8.96 -7.84
CA SER A 182 8.49 -8.56 -6.42
C SER A 182 9.88 -8.55 -5.80
N SER A 183 10.83 -9.31 -6.36
CA SER A 183 12.25 -9.30 -5.95
C SER A 183 12.89 -7.92 -6.09
N ARG A 184 12.35 -7.05 -6.95
CA ARG A 184 12.80 -5.65 -7.14
C ARG A 184 12.21 -4.68 -6.13
N PHE A 185 11.14 -5.07 -5.42
CA PHE A 185 10.45 -4.19 -4.50
C PHE A 185 11.32 -3.92 -3.28
N LEU A 186 11.88 -2.72 -3.17
CA LEU A 186 12.67 -2.32 -2.00
C LEU A 186 11.82 -2.06 -0.76
N HIS A 187 10.51 -1.90 -0.94
CA HIS A 187 9.53 -1.67 0.11
C HIS A 187 8.39 -2.68 0.00
N PRO A 188 7.74 -3.04 1.12
CA PRO A 188 6.62 -3.97 1.06
C PRO A 188 5.45 -3.36 0.26
N VAL A 189 4.84 -4.21 -0.54
CA VAL A 189 3.55 -3.98 -1.17
C VAL A 189 2.52 -4.85 -0.46
N ARG A 190 1.41 -4.24 -0.09
CA ARG A 190 0.26 -4.88 0.56
C ARG A 190 -0.92 -4.70 -0.36
N TRP A 191 -1.43 -5.80 -0.90
CA TRP A 191 -2.54 -5.80 -1.85
C TRP A 191 -3.81 -6.24 -1.14
N LEU A 192 -4.74 -5.31 -0.93
CA LEU A 192 -6.04 -5.57 -0.32
C LEU A 192 -7.09 -5.73 -1.42
N VAL A 193 -7.60 -6.94 -1.58
CA VAL A 193 -8.75 -7.25 -2.43
C VAL A 193 -10.01 -7.05 -1.61
N VAL A 194 -10.91 -6.19 -2.08
CA VAL A 194 -12.21 -5.95 -1.47
C VAL A 194 -13.26 -6.59 -2.36
N GLN A 195 -13.99 -7.55 -1.82
CA GLN A 195 -14.97 -8.31 -2.61
C GLN A 195 -16.16 -8.73 -1.77
N ARG A 196 -17.35 -8.69 -2.37
CA ARG A 196 -18.59 -9.13 -1.74
C ARG A 196 -18.59 -10.61 -1.39
N ASP A 197 -18.24 -11.46 -2.34
CA ASP A 197 -18.11 -12.90 -2.15
C ASP A 197 -16.64 -13.30 -2.33
N PRO A 198 -15.88 -13.47 -1.24
CA PRO A 198 -14.45 -13.78 -1.32
C PRO A 198 -14.18 -15.24 -1.71
N GLY A 199 -15.19 -16.13 -1.73
CA GLY A 199 -15.01 -17.57 -1.97
C GLY A 199 -14.31 -17.85 -3.31
N PRO A 200 -14.91 -17.44 -4.44
CA PRO A 200 -14.35 -17.67 -5.77
C PRO A 200 -12.93 -17.09 -5.93
N ILE A 201 -12.67 -15.89 -5.42
CA ILE A 201 -11.35 -15.27 -5.58
C ILE A 201 -10.30 -15.93 -4.71
N THR A 202 -10.66 -16.33 -3.49
CA THR A 202 -9.75 -17.01 -2.57
C THR A 202 -9.33 -18.36 -3.15
N GLU A 203 -10.27 -19.08 -3.78
CA GLU A 203 -9.96 -20.33 -4.49
C GLU A 203 -9.03 -20.11 -5.68
N ARG A 204 -9.27 -19.07 -6.50
CA ARG A 204 -8.41 -18.74 -7.64
C ARG A 204 -7.00 -18.32 -7.21
N LEU A 205 -6.88 -17.50 -6.17
CA LEU A 205 -5.58 -17.12 -5.60
C LEU A 205 -4.82 -18.34 -5.06
N ARG A 206 -5.50 -19.24 -4.35
CA ARG A 206 -4.92 -20.49 -3.86
C ARG A 206 -4.47 -21.40 -5.00
N ALA A 207 -5.29 -21.56 -6.04
CA ALA A 207 -4.96 -22.36 -7.22
C ALA A 207 -3.72 -21.80 -7.97
N ALA A 208 -3.53 -20.49 -7.93
CA ALA A 208 -2.34 -19.82 -8.49
C ALA A 208 -1.12 -19.82 -7.55
N ALA A 209 -1.20 -20.48 -6.38
CA ALA A 209 -0.16 -20.48 -5.35
C ALA A 209 0.26 -19.08 -4.87
N LEU A 210 -0.66 -18.10 -4.92
CA LEU A 210 -0.43 -16.75 -4.41
C LEU A 210 -0.72 -16.74 -2.89
N PRO A 211 0.21 -16.20 -2.06
CA PRO A 211 0.03 -16.15 -0.61
C PRO A 211 -1.02 -15.10 -0.24
N ALA A 212 -2.28 -15.53 -0.18
CA ALA A 212 -3.42 -14.70 0.19
C ALA A 212 -3.97 -15.08 1.57
N THR A 213 -4.20 -14.08 2.42
CA THR A 213 -4.85 -14.24 3.72
C THR A 213 -6.23 -13.61 3.69
N VAL A 214 -7.25 -14.31 4.20
CA VAL A 214 -8.57 -13.71 4.37
C VAL A 214 -8.58 -12.93 5.68
N LEU A 215 -8.79 -11.62 5.61
CA LEU A 215 -8.94 -10.77 6.77
C LEU A 215 -10.41 -10.75 7.19
N GLN A 216 -10.67 -10.88 8.48
CA GLN A 216 -12.02 -10.70 9.00
C GLN A 216 -12.19 -9.25 9.47
N PRO A 217 -13.27 -8.56 9.03
CA PRO A 217 -13.70 -7.33 9.67
C PRO A 217 -14.00 -7.67 11.13
N ARG A 218 -13.27 -7.07 12.08
CA ARG A 218 -13.72 -7.14 13.47
C ARG A 218 -15.00 -6.31 13.55
N ALA A 219 -16.11 -6.96 13.91
CA ALA A 219 -17.32 -6.25 14.30
C ALA A 219 -16.92 -5.27 15.41
N ALA A 220 -17.26 -3.99 15.25
CA ALA A 220 -17.25 -3.10 16.39
C ALA A 220 -18.26 -3.68 17.39
N GLU A 221 -17.79 -4.17 18.53
CA GLU A 221 -18.68 -4.47 19.64
C GLU A 221 -19.47 -3.18 19.94
N ALA A 222 -20.79 -3.27 19.78
CA ALA A 222 -21.73 -2.18 19.96
C ALA A 222 -21.96 -1.86 21.44
#